data_AF-A0A538BT28-F1
#
_entry.id   AF-A0A538BT28-F1
#
_cell.length_a   1.000
_cell.length_b   1.000
_cell.length_c   1.000
_cell.angle_alpha   90.00
_cell.angle_beta   90.00
_cell.angle_gamma   90.00
#
_symmetry.space_group_name_H-M   'P 1'
#
loop_
_entity.id
_entity.type
_entity.pdbx_description
1 polymer ?
#
loop_
_entity_poly.entity_id
_entity_poly.type
_entity_poly.pdbx_seq_one_letter_code
_entity_poly.pdbx_strand_id
1 'polypeptide(L)'
;MPGDAAAAPPTLAIPGGSVPQPYRIRPIGEISGSAGPTVSKELTVMGMPLATSWWGLLIGLYGYVLPFVLYAAWVAVALWDLIRQESQPLPYRTRWMLAVLVVPFIGPLLYFAFGRSPIPRQLRLILTVGGIAVYALFVLLGVAVGG
;
A
#
# COMPACT_ATOMS: atom_id res chain seq x y z
N MET A 1 -41.42 76.46 17.52
CA MET A 1 -40.04 76.09 17.87
C MET A 1 -39.80 74.66 17.39
N PRO A 2 -38.62 74.37 16.84
CA PRO A 2 -38.32 73.17 16.04
C PRO A 2 -38.10 71.94 16.92
N GLY A 3 -38.25 70.76 16.31
CA GLY A 3 -38.38 69.45 16.97
C GLY A 3 -37.31 69.09 18.01
N ASP A 4 -37.77 68.43 19.06
CA ASP A 4 -36.96 67.86 20.14
C ASP A 4 -36.00 66.80 19.59
N ALA A 5 -34.71 67.15 19.54
CA ALA A 5 -33.62 66.25 19.14
C ALA A 5 -33.51 65.00 20.04
N ALA A 6 -34.14 65.01 21.22
CA ALA A 6 -34.16 63.89 22.16
C ALA A 6 -35.14 62.75 21.78
N ALA A 7 -36.07 63.00 20.85
CA ALA A 7 -37.07 62.02 20.42
C ALA A 7 -36.70 61.27 19.13
N ALA A 8 -35.55 61.57 18.53
CA ALA A 8 -35.11 60.93 17.30
C ALA A 8 -34.58 59.50 17.59
N PRO A 9 -35.02 58.47 16.85
CA PRO A 9 -34.48 57.12 17.00
C PRO A 9 -32.97 57.12 16.67
N PRO A 10 -32.14 56.37 17.40
CA PRO A 10 -30.71 56.32 17.16
C PRO A 10 -30.45 55.79 15.76
N THR A 11 -29.98 56.66 14.87
CA THR A 11 -29.56 56.26 13.53
C THR A 11 -28.21 55.58 13.65
N LEU A 12 -28.20 54.26 13.51
CA LEU A 12 -26.97 53.48 13.46
C LEU A 12 -26.17 53.93 12.24
N ALA A 13 -24.91 54.34 12.43
CA ALA A 13 -24.01 54.73 11.34
C ALA A 13 -23.70 53.57 10.37
N ILE A 14 -24.03 52.33 10.74
CA ILE A 14 -23.80 51.11 9.96
C ILE A 14 -25.09 50.29 9.94
N PRO A 15 -25.61 49.87 8.77
CA PRO A 15 -26.79 49.01 8.68
C PRO A 15 -26.59 47.72 9.50
N GLY A 16 -27.54 47.39 10.38
CA GLY A 16 -27.42 46.32 11.39
C GLY A 16 -27.11 44.91 10.87
N GLY A 17 -27.24 44.67 9.56
CA GLY A 17 -26.80 43.43 8.91
C GLY A 17 -25.29 43.31 8.67
N SER A 18 -24.53 44.39 8.90
CA SER A 18 -23.09 44.50 8.60
C SER A 18 -22.19 44.49 9.85
N VAL A 19 -22.78 44.41 11.03
CA VAL A 19 -22.05 44.30 12.31
C VAL A 19 -22.07 42.84 12.74
N PRO A 20 -20.91 42.20 12.98
CA PRO A 20 -20.85 40.93 13.68
C PRO A 20 -21.63 41.07 15.00
N GLN A 21 -22.74 40.35 15.12
CA GLN A 21 -23.58 40.41 16.31
C GLN A 21 -22.73 40.05 17.54
N PRO A 22 -23.01 40.64 18.73
CA PRO A 22 -22.30 40.28 19.95
C PRO A 22 -22.34 38.76 20.14
N TYR A 23 -21.17 38.12 20.23
CA TYR A 23 -21.08 36.68 20.43
C TYR A 23 -21.73 36.34 21.77
N ARG A 24 -22.93 35.75 21.72
CA ARG A 24 -23.65 35.32 22.92
C ARG A 24 -22.97 34.05 23.44
N ILE A 25 -22.14 34.20 24.46
CA ILE A 25 -21.52 33.07 25.16
C ILE A 25 -22.66 32.26 25.80
N ARG A 26 -22.96 31.09 25.21
CA ARG A 26 -23.98 30.18 25.73
C ARG A 26 -23.42 29.46 26.97
N PRO A 27 -24.21 29.32 28.06
CA PRO A 27 -23.79 28.54 29.22
C PRO A 27 -23.51 27.09 28.82
N ILE A 28 -22.43 26.51 29.34
CA ILE A 28 -21.89 25.21 28.91
C ILE A 28 -22.88 24.05 29.07
N GLY A 29 -23.86 24.18 29.98
CA GLY A 29 -24.94 23.20 30.17
C GLY A 29 -25.98 23.14 29.04
N GLU A 30 -26.04 24.14 28.17
CA GLU A 30 -26.93 24.17 26.99
C GLU A 30 -26.21 23.78 25.69
N ILE A 31 -24.91 23.43 25.78
CA ILE A 31 -24.14 22.90 24.67
C ILE A 31 -24.34 21.38 24.67
N SER A 32 -25.41 20.91 24.03
CA SER A 32 -25.45 19.52 23.61
C SER A 32 -24.39 19.34 22.55
N GLY A 33 -23.33 18.58 22.86
CA GLY A 33 -22.32 18.22 21.87
C GLY A 33 -23.03 17.58 20.68
N SER A 34 -23.11 18.28 19.55
CA SER A 34 -23.42 17.62 18.29
C SER A 34 -22.43 16.47 18.18
N ALA A 35 -22.92 15.26 17.90
CA ALA A 35 -22.05 14.18 17.43
C ALA A 35 -21.39 14.70 16.15
N GLY A 36 -20.24 15.37 16.31
CA GLY A 36 -19.41 15.76 15.20
C GLY A 36 -19.07 14.49 14.42
N PRO A 37 -18.81 14.59 13.12
CA PRO A 37 -18.37 13.44 12.36
C PRO A 37 -17.22 12.80 13.14
N THR A 38 -17.33 11.50 13.42
CA THR A 38 -16.25 10.71 13.98
C THR A 38 -15.12 10.75 12.96
N VAL A 39 -14.26 11.75 13.05
CA VAL A 39 -13.08 11.85 12.21
C VAL A 39 -12.14 10.75 12.70
N SER A 40 -12.26 9.58 12.09
CA SER A 40 -11.24 8.56 12.15
C SER A 40 -9.94 9.23 11.74
N LYS A 41 -9.01 9.39 12.68
CA LYS A 41 -7.65 9.84 12.41
C LYS A 41 -6.91 8.71 11.69
N GLU A 42 -7.31 8.44 10.45
CA GLU A 42 -6.54 7.59 9.55
C GLU A 42 -5.36 8.42 9.07
N LEU A 43 -4.15 7.94 9.34
CA LEU A 43 -2.92 8.63 8.95
C LEU A 43 -2.73 8.41 7.45
N THR A 44 -3.27 9.33 6.66
CA THR A 44 -3.16 9.29 5.20
C THR A 44 -1.75 9.75 4.80
N VAL A 45 -0.94 8.83 4.28
CA VAL A 45 0.34 9.16 3.63
C VAL A 45 0.16 8.95 2.14
N MET A 46 0.37 10.00 1.34
CA MET A 46 0.21 9.98 -0.13
C MET A 46 -1.20 9.59 -0.63
N GLY A 47 -2.25 9.99 0.09
CA GLY A 47 -3.64 9.73 -0.31
C GLY A 47 -4.12 8.29 -0.10
N MET A 48 -3.24 7.39 0.37
CA MET A 48 -3.61 6.02 0.76
C MET A 48 -3.79 5.96 2.29
N PRO A 49 -4.88 5.38 2.81
CA PRO A 49 -4.98 5.08 4.23
C PRO A 49 -3.88 4.05 4.57
N LEU A 50 -2.94 4.43 5.44
CA LEU A 50 -2.01 3.46 6.02
C LEU A 50 -2.83 2.52 6.90
N ALA A 51 -3.20 1.37 6.32
CA ALA A 51 -3.83 0.21 6.94
C ALA A 51 -4.53 0.50 8.28
N THR A 52 -5.84 0.74 8.22
CA THR A 52 -6.74 0.92 9.38
C THR A 52 -6.71 -0.27 10.37
N SER A 53 -6.01 -1.37 10.06
CA SER A 53 -5.85 -2.54 10.93
C SER A 53 -4.43 -3.13 10.89
N TRP A 54 -4.01 -3.75 12.00
CA TRP A 54 -2.77 -4.54 12.12
C TRP A 54 -2.63 -5.61 11.02
N TRP A 55 -3.75 -6.21 10.61
CA TRP A 55 -3.79 -7.18 9.51
C TRP A 55 -3.49 -6.57 8.15
N GLY A 56 -3.98 -5.35 7.89
CA GLY A 56 -3.64 -4.61 6.67
C GLY A 56 -2.15 -4.28 6.59
N LEU A 57 -1.50 -3.97 7.71
CA LEU A 57 -0.06 -3.75 7.77
C LEU A 57 0.72 -5.04 7.44
N LEU A 58 0.33 -6.17 8.02
CA LEU A 58 0.97 -7.46 7.72
C LEU A 58 0.76 -7.85 6.26
N ILE A 59 -0.47 -7.77 5.75
CA ILE A 59 -0.77 -8.11 4.35
C ILE A 59 -0.03 -7.18 3.39
N GLY A 60 0.03 -5.87 3.68
CA GLY A 60 0.81 -4.91 2.89
C GLY A 60 2.31 -5.18 2.93
N LEU A 61 2.86 -5.46 4.12
CA LEU A 61 4.26 -5.80 4.31
C LEU A 61 4.63 -7.08 3.56
N TYR A 62 3.87 -8.16 3.74
CA TYR A 62 4.11 -9.41 3.03
C TYR A 62 3.85 -9.25 1.53
N GLY A 63 2.79 -8.57 1.11
CA GLY A 63 2.54 -8.28 -0.30
C GLY A 63 3.69 -7.52 -0.96
N TYR A 64 4.36 -6.63 -0.22
CA TYR A 64 5.52 -5.89 -0.68
C TYR A 64 6.82 -6.73 -0.68
N VAL A 65 7.12 -7.43 0.43
CA VAL A 65 8.40 -8.15 0.61
C VAL A 65 8.44 -9.47 -0.13
N LEU A 66 7.31 -10.17 -0.22
CA LEU A 66 7.20 -11.51 -0.80
C LEU A 66 7.73 -11.61 -2.23
N PRO A 67 7.45 -10.70 -3.18
CA PRO A 67 8.04 -10.80 -4.52
C PRO A 67 9.57 -10.75 -4.52
N PHE A 68 10.20 -10.01 -3.60
CA PHE A 68 11.66 -9.99 -3.47
C PHE A 68 12.21 -11.29 -2.90
N VAL A 69 11.57 -11.82 -1.86
CA VAL A 69 11.95 -13.11 -1.24
C VAL A 69 11.77 -14.25 -2.24
N LEU A 70 10.67 -14.25 -2.98
CA LEU A 70 10.38 -15.22 -4.02
C LEU A 70 11.43 -15.17 -5.13
N TYR A 71 11.76 -13.97 -5.59
CA TYR A 71 12.82 -13.78 -6.58
C TYR A 71 14.17 -14.31 -6.07
N ALA A 72 14.57 -13.93 -4.85
CA ALA A 72 15.82 -14.38 -4.24
C ALA A 72 15.86 -15.91 -4.11
N ALA A 73 14.74 -16.54 -3.71
CA ALA A 73 14.62 -17.99 -3.63
C ALA A 73 14.78 -18.66 -5.01
N TRP A 74 14.13 -18.14 -6.05
CA TRP A 74 14.29 -18.66 -7.41
C TRP A 74 15.72 -18.54 -7.93
N VAL A 75 16.36 -17.39 -7.71
CA VAL A 75 17.75 -17.16 -8.09
C VAL A 75 18.69 -18.12 -7.34
N ALA A 76 18.53 -18.26 -6.03
CA ALA A 76 19.35 -19.13 -5.21
C ALA A 76 19.25 -20.60 -5.65
N VAL A 77 18.03 -21.08 -5.89
CA VAL A 77 17.80 -22.45 -6.36
C VAL A 77 18.38 -22.65 -7.77
N ALA A 78 18.21 -21.69 -8.68
CA ALA A 78 18.74 -21.80 -10.03
C ALA A 78 20.28 -21.84 -10.05
N LEU A 79 20.93 -20.96 -9.27
CA LEU A 79 22.38 -20.95 -9.11
C LEU A 79 22.88 -22.24 -8.47
N TRP A 80 22.23 -22.70 -7.40
CA TRP A 80 22.59 -23.95 -6.73
C TRP A 80 22.56 -25.16 -7.67
N ASP A 81 21.51 -25.25 -8.49
CA ASP A 81 21.36 -26.32 -9.47
C ASP A 81 22.41 -26.26 -10.59
N LEU A 82 22.72 -25.05 -11.09
CA LEU A 82 23.77 -24.83 -12.10
C LEU A 82 25.16 -25.19 -11.59
N ILE A 83 25.46 -24.82 -10.34
CA ILE A 83 26.73 -25.15 -9.67
C ILE A 83 26.87 -26.66 -9.53
N ARG A 84 25.79 -27.38 -9.19
CA ARG A 84 25.81 -28.85 -9.04
C ARG A 84 25.83 -29.66 -10.34
N GLN A 85 25.58 -29.06 -11.50
CA GLN A 85 25.53 -29.76 -12.80
C GLN A 85 26.90 -30.14 -13.39
N GLU A 86 27.72 -30.90 -12.68
CA GLU A 86 29.12 -31.17 -13.09
C GLU A 86 29.26 -31.88 -14.44
N SER A 87 28.20 -32.57 -14.87
CA SER A 87 28.10 -33.21 -16.17
C SER A 87 27.95 -32.25 -17.35
N GLN A 88 27.59 -30.98 -17.13
CA GLN A 88 27.41 -29.99 -18.18
C GLN A 88 28.68 -29.16 -18.41
N PRO A 89 28.96 -28.78 -19.68
CA PRO A 89 30.12 -27.97 -20.00
C PRO A 89 30.01 -26.56 -19.38
N LEU A 90 31.14 -26.01 -18.92
CA LEU A 90 31.26 -24.66 -18.38
C LEU A 90 30.49 -23.58 -19.16
N PRO A 91 30.64 -23.43 -20.49
CA PRO A 91 29.93 -22.39 -21.24
C PRO A 91 28.40 -22.53 -21.24
N TYR A 92 27.86 -23.73 -21.00
CA TYR A 92 26.42 -23.89 -20.79
C TYR A 92 25.99 -23.31 -19.45
N ARG A 93 26.71 -23.65 -18.38
CA ARG A 93 26.42 -23.20 -17.01
C ARG A 93 26.58 -21.69 -16.89
N THR A 94 27.66 -21.13 -17.43
CA THR A 94 27.94 -19.68 -17.39
C THR A 94 26.85 -18.88 -18.10
N ARG A 95 26.38 -19.32 -19.29
CA ARG A 95 25.29 -18.63 -19.99
C ARG A 95 24.00 -18.60 -19.19
N TRP A 96 23.64 -19.71 -18.55
CA TRP A 96 22.43 -19.77 -17.73
C TRP A 96 22.56 -18.98 -16.43
N MET A 97 23.73 -18.98 -15.78
CA MET A 97 23.99 -18.10 -14.64
C MET A 97 23.83 -16.63 -15.04
N LEU A 98 24.37 -16.26 -16.19
CA LEU A 98 24.28 -14.90 -16.72
C LEU A 98 22.82 -14.53 -17.05
N ALA A 99 22.06 -15.43 -17.66
CA ALA A 99 20.62 -15.23 -17.92
C ALA A 99 19.81 -15.04 -16.63
N VAL A 100 20.08 -15.85 -15.60
CA VAL A 100 19.42 -15.76 -14.28
C VAL A 100 19.71 -14.44 -13.58
N LEU A 101 20.94 -13.93 -13.70
CA LEU A 101 21.37 -12.69 -13.02
C LEU A 101 20.99 -11.42 -13.78
N VAL A 102 21.05 -11.43 -15.11
CA VAL A 102 20.81 -10.25 -15.95
C VAL A 102 19.32 -10.00 -16.17
N VAL A 103 18.51 -11.06 -16.24
CA VAL A 103 17.07 -10.94 -16.51
C VAL A 103 16.29 -11.30 -15.23
N PRO A 104 15.97 -10.32 -14.36
CA PRO A 104 15.22 -10.59 -13.13
C PRO A 104 13.84 -11.15 -13.43
N PHE A 105 13.34 -12.01 -12.54
CA PHE A 105 12.12 -12.82 -12.67
C PHE A 105 12.13 -13.81 -13.85
N ILE A 106 12.37 -13.36 -15.07
CA ILE A 106 12.29 -14.18 -16.28
C ILE A 106 13.47 -15.15 -16.37
N GLY A 107 14.69 -14.76 -16.00
CA GLY A 107 15.89 -15.59 -16.08
C GLY A 107 15.76 -16.91 -15.31
N PRO A 108 15.42 -16.89 -14.01
CA PRO A 108 15.13 -18.11 -13.24
C PRO A 108 14.00 -18.95 -13.85
N LEU A 109 12.92 -18.31 -14.31
CA LEU A 109 11.77 -19.01 -14.91
C LEU A 109 12.15 -19.72 -16.21
N LEU A 110 12.90 -19.05 -17.10
CA LEU A 110 13.42 -19.62 -18.34
C LEU A 110 14.38 -20.76 -18.04
N TYR A 111 15.21 -20.63 -17.01
CA TYR A 111 16.07 -21.72 -16.57
C TYR A 111 15.26 -22.92 -16.07
N PHE A 112 14.24 -22.71 -15.22
CA PHE A 112 13.35 -23.77 -14.77
C PHE A 112 12.38 -24.28 -15.84
N ALA A 113 12.32 -23.69 -17.02
CA ALA A 113 11.57 -24.22 -18.16
C ALA A 113 12.50 -24.99 -19.12
N PHE A 114 13.64 -24.41 -19.49
CA PHE A 114 14.50 -24.86 -20.59
C PHE A 114 15.91 -25.30 -20.17
N GLY A 115 16.36 -24.88 -18.99
CA GLY A 115 17.56 -25.42 -18.38
C GLY A 115 17.37 -26.91 -18.18
N ARG A 116 18.26 -27.71 -18.76
CA ARG A 116 18.37 -29.17 -18.61
C ARG A 116 18.72 -29.57 -17.17
N SER A 117 17.90 -29.12 -16.23
CA SER A 117 18.02 -29.35 -14.81
C SER A 117 17.77 -30.83 -14.50
N PRO A 118 18.66 -31.48 -13.73
CA PRO A 118 18.47 -32.85 -13.25
C PRO A 118 17.36 -32.95 -12.19
N ILE A 119 16.83 -31.82 -11.71
CA ILE A 119 15.72 -31.78 -10.76
C ILE A 119 14.45 -32.36 -11.43
N PRO A 120 13.74 -33.31 -10.78
CA PRO A 120 12.51 -33.87 -11.32
C PRO A 120 11.49 -32.78 -11.64
N ARG A 121 10.82 -32.89 -12.79
CA ARG A 121 9.91 -31.86 -13.33
C ARG A 121 8.84 -31.41 -12.34
N GLN A 122 8.34 -32.32 -11.50
CA GLN A 122 7.36 -31.99 -10.45
C GLN A 122 7.91 -31.02 -9.41
N LEU A 123 9.17 -31.17 -8.99
CA LEU A 123 9.78 -30.30 -8.00
C LEU A 123 10.03 -28.90 -8.56
N ARG A 124 10.47 -28.81 -9.83
CA ARG A 124 10.55 -27.55 -10.59
C ARG A 124 9.19 -26.87 -10.67
N LEU A 125 8.14 -27.61 -11.01
CA LEU A 125 6.78 -27.07 -11.08
C LEU A 125 6.30 -26.55 -9.71
N ILE A 126 6.50 -27.29 -8.62
CA ILE A 126 6.12 -26.83 -7.27
C ILE A 126 6.86 -25.53 -6.90
N LEU A 127 8.17 -25.46 -7.16
CA LEU A 127 8.98 -24.27 -6.86
C LEU A 127 8.58 -23.04 -7.69
N THR A 128 8.18 -23.24 -8.94
CA THR A 128 7.85 -22.13 -9.85
C THR A 128 6.38 -21.75 -9.72
N VAL A 129 5.47 -22.70 -9.92
CA VAL A 129 4.02 -22.49 -9.88
C VAL A 129 3.53 -22.22 -8.46
N GLY A 130 4.09 -22.90 -7.46
CA GLY A 130 3.75 -22.65 -6.05
C GLY A 130 4.10 -21.23 -5.62
N GLY A 131 5.28 -20.74 -6.01
CA GLY A 131 5.69 -19.36 -5.76
C GLY A 131 4.75 -18.32 -6.39
N ILE A 132 4.39 -18.53 -7.67
CA ILE A 132 3.44 -17.67 -8.39
C ILE A 132 2.06 -17.72 -7.72
N ALA A 133 1.57 -18.90 -7.34
CA ALA A 133 0.28 -19.08 -6.69
C ALA A 133 0.21 -18.39 -5.32
N VAL A 134 1.28 -18.51 -4.52
CA VAL A 134 1.38 -17.83 -3.21
C VAL A 134 1.42 -16.31 -3.40
N TYR A 135 2.18 -15.81 -4.37
CA TYR A 135 2.18 -14.37 -4.66
C TYR A 135 0.80 -13.87 -5.11
N ALA A 136 0.14 -14.59 -6.02
CA ALA A 136 -1.21 -14.26 -6.48
C ALA A 136 -2.22 -14.25 -5.32
N LEU A 137 -2.13 -15.20 -4.39
CA LEU A 137 -2.97 -15.23 -3.19
C LEU A 137 -2.78 -13.97 -2.34
N PHE A 138 -1.55 -13.54 -2.09
CA PHE A 138 -1.29 -12.31 -1.32
C PHE A 138 -1.76 -11.05 -2.04
N VAL A 139 -1.64 -10.99 -3.37
CA VAL A 139 -2.18 -9.88 -4.17
C VAL A 139 -3.71 -9.83 -4.04
N LEU A 140 -4.38 -10.97 -4.18
CA LEU A 140 -5.84 -11.06 -4.03
C LEU A 140 -6.30 -10.67 -2.63
N LEU A 141 -5.59 -11.12 -1.59
CA LEU A 141 -5.86 -10.71 -0.21
C LEU A 141 -5.63 -9.22 0.01
N GLY A 142 -4.57 -8.65 -0.56
CA GLY A 142 -4.29 -7.22 -0.52
C GLY A 142 -5.39 -6.39 -1.16
N VAL A 143 -5.88 -6.81 -2.33
CA VAL A 143 -7.01 -6.15 -3.01
C VAL A 143 -8.31 -6.31 -2.22
N ALA A 144 -8.58 -7.48 -1.64
CA ALA A 144 -9.82 -7.72 -0.90
C ALA A 144 -9.87 -7.03 0.47
N VAL A 145 -8.72 -6.79 1.11
CA VAL A 145 -8.64 -6.19 2.45
C VAL A 145 -8.32 -4.70 2.40
N GLY A 146 -7.62 -4.23 1.36
CA GLY A 146 -7.23 -2.83 1.17
C GLY A 146 -8.05 -2.05 0.14
N GLY A 147 -8.97 -2.72 -0.57
CA GLY A 147 -9.93 -2.11 -1.50
C GLY A 147 -11.22 -1.66 -0.83
#